data_AF-A0A286RB33-F1
#
_entry.id   AF-A0A286RB33-F1
#
_cell.length_a   1.000
_cell.length_b   1.000
_cell.length_c   1.000
_cell.angle_alpha   90.00
_cell.angle_beta   90.00
_cell.angle_gamma   90.00
#
_symmetry.space_group_name_H-M   'P 1'
#
loop_
_entity.id
_entity.type
_entity.pdbx_description
1 polymer ?
#
loop_
_entity_poly.entity_id
_entity_poly.type
_entity_poly.pdbx_seq_one_letter_code
_entity_poly.pdbx_strand_id
1 'polypeptide(L)'
;MNELFAWDLPEDFADGCQTITYWRRGRPPGVTVPGAICRPVSPTRIDRRNGWAGADAVWHIPEGRLPGPARPGDVLQDATGGRWTVLVVSAAATGRLVLWTRDWAASFSAAQSADVEVAETTQGPDGEPVIHWRPYLTGVPIQFHSSQSQTPNAEGQTPTYRVLVAAELPSRTLRLKTSAGVLYWVDRVERPGLPGHPAVLYVHPITQDVS
;
A
#
# COMPACT_ATOMS: atom_id res chain seq x y z
N MET A 1 -24.33 -0.02 17.70
CA MET A 1 -23.52 0.13 16.47
C MET A 1 -24.25 1.11 15.55
N ASN A 2 -24.08 2.41 15.80
CA ASN A 2 -24.42 3.56 14.95
C ASN A 2 -24.21 4.83 15.80
N GLU A 3 -22.96 5.22 15.99
CA GLU A 3 -22.63 6.63 16.30
C GLU A 3 -21.99 7.20 15.03
N LEU A 4 -22.86 7.58 14.09
CA LEU A 4 -22.48 8.49 13.01
C LEU A 4 -22.26 9.86 13.67
N PHE A 5 -21.00 10.15 14.01
CA PHE A 5 -20.58 11.46 14.48
C PHE A 5 -21.00 12.51 13.45
N ALA A 6 -22.00 13.32 13.80
CA ALA A 6 -22.35 14.53 13.07
C ALA A 6 -21.24 15.56 13.31
N TRP A 7 -20.24 15.56 12.44
CA TRP A 7 -19.18 16.57 12.44
C TRP A 7 -19.69 17.81 11.71
N ASP A 8 -20.47 18.64 12.39
CA ASP A 8 -20.69 20.02 11.94
C ASP A 8 -19.35 20.77 11.99
N LEU A 9 -18.95 21.37 10.87
CA LEU A 9 -17.67 22.04 10.72
C LEU A 9 -17.74 23.42 11.43
N PRO A 10 -16.88 23.72 12.42
CA PRO A 10 -16.83 25.05 13.03
C PRO A 10 -16.39 26.13 12.01
N GLU A 11 -16.86 27.37 12.20
CA GLU A 11 -16.73 28.51 11.25
C GLU A 11 -15.30 28.94 10.91
N ASP A 12 -14.28 28.53 11.67
CA ASP A 12 -12.86 28.82 11.41
C ASP A 12 -12.27 28.05 10.19
N PHE A 13 -13.13 27.44 9.37
CA PHE A 13 -12.78 26.53 8.27
C PHE A 13 -12.43 27.22 6.94
N ALA A 14 -12.51 28.56 6.87
CA ALA A 14 -12.57 29.28 5.60
C ALA A 14 -11.24 29.33 4.81
N ASP A 15 -10.07 29.21 5.45
CA ASP A 15 -8.76 29.35 4.78
C ASP A 15 -8.08 28.02 4.39
N GLY A 16 -8.64 26.86 4.79
CA GLY A 16 -8.00 25.54 4.66
C GLY A 16 -8.32 24.75 3.37
N CYS A 17 -8.91 25.39 2.37
CA CYS A 17 -9.26 24.74 1.11
C CYS A 17 -8.04 24.63 0.19
N GLN A 18 -7.70 23.41 -0.21
CA GLN A 18 -6.64 23.14 -1.18
C GLN A 18 -7.21 22.57 -2.49
N THR A 19 -6.42 22.74 -3.55
CA THR A 19 -6.67 22.09 -4.84
C THR A 19 -5.95 20.76 -4.86
N ILE A 20 -6.67 19.71 -5.22
CA ILE A 20 -6.11 18.37 -5.39
C ILE A 20 -6.31 17.88 -6.82
N THR A 21 -5.56 16.85 -7.19
CA THR A 21 -5.86 16.04 -8.38
C THR A 21 -6.50 14.74 -7.95
N TYR A 22 -7.72 14.47 -8.42
CA TYR A 22 -8.41 13.20 -8.18
C TYR A 22 -8.22 12.27 -9.39
N TRP A 23 -7.73 11.06 -9.14
CA TRP A 23 -7.61 10.00 -10.13
C TRP A 23 -8.63 8.90 -9.85
N ARG A 24 -9.46 8.62 -10.86
CA ARG A 24 -10.28 7.41 -10.85
C ARG A 24 -9.40 6.21 -11.16
N ARG A 25 -9.59 5.13 -10.40
CA ARG A 25 -8.88 3.87 -10.61
C ARG A 25 -8.91 3.43 -12.08
N GLY A 26 -7.73 3.16 -12.64
CA GLY A 26 -7.56 2.64 -14.00
C GLY A 26 -7.98 3.60 -15.12
N ARG A 27 -8.25 4.88 -14.80
CA ARG A 27 -8.69 5.89 -15.77
C ARG A 27 -7.87 7.17 -15.63
N PRO A 28 -6.67 7.23 -16.22
CA PRO A 28 -6.03 8.51 -16.50
C PRO A 28 -6.79 9.26 -17.61
N PRO A 29 -6.75 10.60 -17.66
CA PRO A 29 -6.03 11.51 -16.76
C PRO A 29 -6.83 11.90 -15.50
N GLY A 30 -6.15 12.54 -14.55
CA GLY A 30 -6.78 13.06 -13.33
C GLY A 30 -7.62 14.31 -13.55
N VAL A 31 -8.51 14.59 -12.61
CA VAL A 31 -9.34 15.79 -12.60
C VAL A 31 -8.89 16.70 -11.47
N THR A 32 -8.69 17.98 -11.77
CA THR A 32 -8.41 19.00 -10.75
C THR A 32 -9.67 19.31 -9.96
N VAL A 33 -9.60 19.19 -8.65
CA VAL A 33 -10.73 19.40 -7.72
C VAL A 33 -10.35 20.50 -6.74
N PRO A 34 -10.87 21.73 -6.91
CA PRO A 34 -10.67 22.81 -5.95
C PRO A 34 -11.58 22.66 -4.73
N GLY A 35 -11.21 23.31 -3.63
CA GLY A 35 -12.06 23.39 -2.43
C GLY A 35 -12.07 22.12 -1.56
N ALA A 36 -11.07 21.23 -1.74
CA ALA A 36 -10.89 20.07 -0.90
C ALA A 36 -10.27 20.47 0.44
N ILE A 37 -10.64 19.81 1.52
CA ILE A 37 -10.12 20.11 2.86
C ILE A 37 -9.54 18.85 3.45
N CYS A 38 -8.29 18.90 3.93
CA CYS A 38 -7.61 17.74 4.50
C CYS A 38 -7.50 17.89 6.01
N ARG A 39 -7.76 16.80 6.73
CA ARG A 39 -7.54 16.69 8.17
C ARG A 39 -6.62 15.50 8.44
N PRO A 40 -5.49 15.69 9.13
CA PRO A 40 -4.69 14.56 9.58
C PRO A 40 -5.50 13.74 10.59
N VAL A 41 -5.43 12.42 10.49
CA VAL A 41 -6.01 11.53 11.50
C VAL A 41 -4.97 11.30 12.58
N SER A 42 -5.31 11.66 13.81
CA SER A 42 -4.49 11.32 14.97
C SER A 42 -4.38 9.79 15.09
N PRO A 43 -3.16 9.21 15.11
CA PRO A 43 -2.99 7.77 15.18
C PRO A 43 -3.67 7.20 16.42
N THR A 44 -4.60 6.24 16.25
CA THR A 44 -5.11 5.53 17.43
C THR A 44 -4.10 4.50 17.91
N ARG A 45 -4.15 4.13 19.21
CA ARG A 45 -3.23 3.15 19.80
C ARG A 45 -3.34 1.75 19.15
N ILE A 46 -4.49 1.40 18.58
CA ILE A 46 -4.75 0.10 17.96
C ILE A 46 -4.04 0.00 16.61
N ASP A 47 -4.02 1.09 15.82
CA ASP A 47 -3.33 1.13 14.53
C ASP A 47 -1.82 0.90 14.66
N ARG A 48 -1.24 1.26 15.81
CA ARG A 48 0.17 1.00 16.12
C ARG A 48 0.50 -0.49 16.19
N ARG A 49 -0.45 -1.33 16.64
CA ARG A 49 -0.24 -2.80 16.72
C ARG A 49 -0.34 -3.47 15.36
N ASN A 50 -1.20 -2.98 14.49
CA ASN A 50 -1.30 -3.51 13.14
C ASN A 50 -0.17 -2.97 12.24
N GLY A 51 0.46 -1.84 12.62
CA GLY A 51 1.50 -1.14 11.86
C GLY A 51 0.98 -0.13 10.83
N TRP A 52 -0.27 0.33 10.97
CA TRP A 52 -1.03 1.09 9.94
C TRP A 52 -1.09 2.60 10.24
N ALA A 53 -0.40 3.08 11.28
CA ALA A 53 -0.84 4.26 12.04
C ALA A 53 -0.29 5.62 11.59
N GLY A 54 0.56 5.70 10.57
CA GLY A 54 1.37 6.91 10.34
C GLY A 54 0.82 7.95 9.37
N ALA A 55 -0.15 7.60 8.53
CA ALA A 55 -0.36 8.34 7.28
C ALA A 55 -1.81 8.43 6.83
N ASP A 56 -2.76 8.37 7.77
CA ASP A 56 -4.17 8.53 7.47
C ASP A 56 -4.58 9.99 7.46
N ALA A 57 -5.41 10.36 6.49
CA ALA A 57 -6.03 11.68 6.42
C ALA A 57 -7.49 11.56 5.98
N VAL A 58 -8.32 12.44 6.53
CA VAL A 58 -9.71 12.61 6.11
C VAL A 58 -9.82 13.81 5.19
N TRP A 59 -10.33 13.58 3.99
CA TRP A 59 -10.55 14.60 2.99
C TRP A 59 -12.04 14.91 2.85
N HIS A 60 -12.39 16.18 2.96
CA HIS A 60 -13.73 16.67 2.63
C HIS A 60 -13.71 17.28 1.22
N ILE A 61 -14.42 16.65 0.28
CA ILE A 61 -14.41 17.04 -1.14
C ILE A 61 -15.80 17.50 -1.57
N PRO A 62 -15.95 18.62 -2.29
CA PRO A 62 -17.23 18.99 -2.88
C PRO A 62 -17.70 17.93 -3.89
N GLU A 63 -18.84 17.29 -3.64
CA GLU A 63 -19.31 16.14 -4.43
C GLU A 63 -19.49 16.50 -5.91
N GLY A 64 -20.09 17.67 -6.18
CA GLY A 64 -20.35 18.17 -7.54
C GLY A 64 -19.09 18.55 -8.34
N ARG A 65 -17.89 18.46 -7.75
CA ARG A 65 -16.62 18.70 -8.45
C ARG A 65 -15.94 17.41 -8.91
N LEU A 66 -16.45 16.25 -8.53
CA LEU A 66 -15.93 14.96 -8.98
C LEU A 66 -16.60 14.52 -10.30
N PRO A 67 -15.89 13.80 -11.18
CA PRO A 67 -16.44 13.28 -12.45
C PRO A 67 -17.41 12.09 -12.25
N GLY A 68 -17.99 11.94 -11.06
CA GLY A 68 -18.85 10.84 -10.63
C GLY A 68 -18.50 10.37 -9.22
N PRO A 69 -19.22 9.38 -8.66
CA PRO A 69 -19.08 8.98 -7.26
C PRO A 69 -17.67 8.48 -6.96
N ALA A 70 -17.06 9.00 -5.89
CA ALA A 70 -15.79 8.50 -5.36
C ALA A 70 -15.91 7.05 -4.89
N ARG A 71 -14.83 6.28 -4.99
CA ARG A 71 -14.78 4.87 -4.61
C ARG A 71 -13.50 4.55 -3.85
N PRO A 72 -13.52 3.53 -2.96
CA PRO A 72 -12.29 2.96 -2.44
C PRO A 72 -11.33 2.56 -3.56
N GLY A 73 -10.05 2.90 -3.39
CA GLY A 73 -8.97 2.69 -4.35
C GLY A 73 -8.78 3.81 -5.38
N ASP A 74 -9.65 4.83 -5.41
CA ASP A 74 -9.32 6.08 -6.07
C ASP A 74 -8.15 6.77 -5.35
N VAL A 75 -7.47 7.69 -6.02
CA VAL A 75 -6.28 8.35 -5.47
C VAL A 75 -6.45 9.86 -5.53
N LEU A 76 -6.10 10.54 -4.45
CA LEU A 76 -5.97 11.99 -4.39
C LEU A 76 -4.48 12.33 -4.43
N GLN A 77 -4.12 13.36 -5.18
CA GLN A 77 -2.81 13.98 -5.10
C GLN A 77 -2.97 15.41 -4.57
N ASP A 78 -2.29 15.72 -3.47
CA ASP A 78 -2.30 17.06 -2.92
C ASP A 78 -1.31 18.00 -3.64
N ALA A 79 -1.28 19.27 -3.25
CA ALA A 79 -0.40 20.27 -3.84
C ALA A 79 1.10 20.03 -3.60
N THR A 80 1.46 19.23 -2.59
CA THR A 80 2.85 18.83 -2.29
C THR A 80 3.28 17.60 -3.09
N GLY A 81 2.36 16.99 -3.85
CA GLY A 81 2.59 15.77 -4.61
C GLY A 81 2.30 14.49 -3.84
N GLY A 82 1.89 14.58 -2.57
CA GLY A 82 1.51 13.45 -1.73
C GLY A 82 0.34 12.68 -2.32
N ARG A 83 0.43 11.35 -2.32
CA ARG A 83 -0.58 10.46 -2.92
C ARG A 83 -1.36 9.73 -1.85
N TRP A 84 -2.67 9.98 -1.82
CA TRP A 84 -3.58 9.49 -0.80
C TRP A 84 -4.58 8.53 -1.43
N THR A 85 -4.50 7.24 -1.09
CA THR A 85 -5.46 6.25 -1.56
C THR A 85 -6.72 6.29 -0.72
N VAL A 86 -7.88 6.41 -1.37
CA VAL A 86 -9.20 6.40 -0.73
C VAL A 86 -9.48 5.01 -0.18
N LEU A 87 -9.71 4.91 1.13
CA LEU A 87 -10.05 3.68 1.83
C LEU A 87 -11.56 3.56 2.05
N VAL A 88 -12.18 4.66 2.49
CA VAL A 88 -13.61 4.73 2.79
C VAL A 88 -14.19 6.01 2.22
N VAL A 89 -15.39 5.92 1.68
CA VAL A 89 -16.17 7.06 1.17
C VAL A 89 -17.44 7.16 2.00
N SER A 90 -17.77 8.34 2.47
CA SER A 90 -19.03 8.61 3.18
C SER A 90 -19.60 9.95 2.73
N ALA A 91 -20.92 10.07 2.68
CA ALA A 91 -21.56 11.35 2.42
C ALA A 91 -21.53 12.23 3.68
N ALA A 92 -21.31 13.53 3.51
CA ALA A 92 -21.58 14.54 4.55
C ALA A 92 -22.87 15.29 4.22
N ALA A 93 -23.49 15.89 5.25
CA ALA A 93 -24.76 16.61 5.11
C ALA A 93 -24.70 17.83 4.17
N THR A 94 -23.51 18.32 3.82
CA THR A 94 -23.28 19.63 3.16
C THR A 94 -22.93 19.54 1.67
N GLY A 95 -23.37 18.49 0.95
CA GLY A 95 -23.01 18.29 -0.47
C GLY A 95 -21.52 18.00 -0.67
N ARG A 96 -20.89 17.47 0.38
CA ARG A 96 -19.48 17.06 0.40
C ARG A 96 -19.39 15.56 0.65
N LEU A 97 -18.33 14.96 0.14
CA LEU A 97 -17.91 13.62 0.50
C LEU A 97 -16.80 13.69 1.54
N VAL A 98 -16.85 12.76 2.49
CA VAL A 98 -15.78 12.48 3.45
C VAL A 98 -15.03 11.25 2.95
N LEU A 99 -13.78 11.42 2.56
CA LEU A 99 -12.91 10.35 2.11
C LEU A 99 -11.88 10.07 3.19
N TRP A 100 -11.90 8.89 3.77
CA TRP A 100 -10.79 8.41 4.59
C TRP A 100 -9.73 7.89 3.64
N THR A 101 -8.53 8.40 3.78
CA THR A 101 -7.44 8.13 2.84
C THR A 101 -6.16 7.79 3.58
N ARG A 102 -5.22 7.20 2.84
CA ARG A 102 -3.89 6.89 3.35
C ARG A 102 -2.80 7.26 2.36
N ASP A 103 -1.75 7.90 2.86
CA ASP A 103 -0.47 7.97 2.17
C ASP A 103 0.35 6.71 2.46
N TRP A 104 0.38 5.81 1.48
CA TRP A 104 1.17 4.60 1.59
C TRP A 104 2.67 4.90 1.64
N ALA A 105 3.17 5.89 0.90
CA ALA A 105 4.60 6.22 0.91
C ALA A 105 5.04 6.70 2.30
N ALA A 106 4.25 7.56 2.95
CA ALA A 106 4.51 7.97 4.33
C ALA A 106 4.41 6.81 5.33
N SER A 107 3.51 5.84 5.10
CA SER A 107 3.43 4.61 5.92
C SER A 107 4.72 3.79 5.89
N PHE A 108 5.50 3.89 4.81
CA PHE A 108 6.80 3.24 4.66
C PHE A 108 8.00 4.16 4.94
N SER A 109 7.82 5.36 5.49
CA SER A 109 8.94 6.31 5.70
C SER A 109 10.03 5.83 6.67
N ALA A 110 9.70 4.91 7.58
CA ALA A 110 10.66 4.22 8.46
C ALA A 110 10.90 2.74 8.05
N ALA A 111 10.42 2.36 6.86
CA ALA A 111 10.52 1.00 6.36
C ALA A 111 11.96 0.66 5.98
N GLN A 112 12.32 -0.62 6.15
CA GLN A 112 13.51 -1.16 5.52
C GLN A 112 13.31 -1.14 4.00
N SER A 113 14.39 -1.17 3.23
CA SER A 113 14.33 -1.40 1.79
C SER A 113 14.77 -2.81 1.43
N ALA A 114 14.20 -3.33 0.34
CA ALA A 114 14.61 -4.59 -0.27
C ALA A 114 14.55 -4.51 -1.80
N ASP A 115 15.40 -5.31 -2.43
CA ASP A 115 15.30 -5.62 -3.83
C ASP A 115 14.32 -6.77 -4.02
N VAL A 116 13.48 -6.67 -5.04
CA VAL A 116 12.60 -7.74 -5.50
C VAL A 116 13.28 -8.36 -6.71
N GLU A 117 13.54 -9.66 -6.63
CA GLU A 117 14.10 -10.42 -7.74
C GLU A 117 13.03 -11.38 -8.28
N VAL A 118 13.08 -11.62 -9.59
CA VAL A 118 12.17 -12.51 -10.28
C VAL A 118 12.93 -13.70 -10.85
N ALA A 119 12.33 -14.88 -10.75
CA ALA A 119 12.86 -16.08 -11.37
C ALA A 119 12.65 -16.04 -12.89
N GLU A 120 13.72 -16.30 -13.63
CA GLU A 120 13.69 -16.65 -15.05
C GLU A 120 14.16 -18.09 -15.19
N THR A 121 13.40 -18.91 -15.90
CA THR A 121 13.75 -20.31 -16.14
C THR A 121 14.28 -20.45 -17.57
N THR A 122 15.50 -20.95 -17.70
CA THR A 122 16.09 -21.35 -18.98
C THR A 122 16.27 -22.87 -19.01
N GLN A 123 16.39 -23.43 -20.21
CA GLN A 123 16.71 -24.84 -20.38
C GLN A 123 18.23 -25.01 -20.39
N GLY A 124 18.74 -25.90 -19.52
CA GLY A 124 20.15 -26.27 -19.47
C GLY A 124 20.55 -27.21 -20.61
N PRO A 125 21.85 -27.55 -20.71
CA PRO A 125 22.39 -28.39 -21.78
C PRO A 125 21.71 -29.76 -21.89
N ASP A 126 21.27 -30.34 -20.78
CA ASP A 126 20.63 -31.67 -20.72
C ASP A 126 19.11 -31.58 -20.66
N GLY A 127 18.55 -30.37 -20.86
CA GLY A 127 17.12 -30.12 -20.89
C GLY A 127 16.50 -29.81 -19.53
N GLU A 128 17.30 -29.77 -18.47
CA GLU A 128 16.88 -29.44 -17.11
C GLU A 128 16.51 -27.96 -16.95
N PRO A 129 15.52 -27.61 -16.10
CA PRO A 129 15.20 -26.22 -15.82
C PRO A 129 16.27 -25.59 -14.91
N VAL A 130 16.92 -24.53 -15.38
CA VAL A 130 17.86 -23.71 -14.61
C VAL A 130 17.18 -22.39 -14.24
N ILE A 131 17.18 -22.05 -12.95
CA ILE A 131 16.58 -20.81 -12.45
C ILE A 131 17.65 -19.73 -12.29
N HIS A 132 17.47 -18.62 -13.00
CA HIS A 132 18.24 -17.39 -12.84
C HIS A 132 17.40 -16.34 -12.13
N TRP A 133 18.01 -15.67 -11.16
CA TRP A 133 17.38 -14.55 -10.46
C TRP A 133 17.81 -13.24 -11.08
N ARG A 134 16.84 -12.43 -11.50
CA ARG A 134 17.10 -11.09 -12.02
C ARG A 134 16.46 -10.02 -11.15
N PRO A 135 17.16 -8.89 -10.91
CA PRO A 135 16.54 -7.72 -10.29
C PRO A 135 15.30 -7.30 -11.09
N TYR A 136 14.17 -7.19 -10.40
CA TYR A 136 12.93 -6.66 -10.96
C TYR A 136 12.68 -5.24 -10.45
N LEU A 137 12.81 -5.03 -9.14
CA LEU A 137 12.78 -3.71 -8.50
C LEU A 137 13.89 -3.62 -7.47
N THR A 138 14.49 -2.45 -7.29
CA THR A 138 15.57 -2.23 -6.33
C THR A 138 15.18 -1.18 -5.29
N GLY A 139 15.59 -1.38 -4.04
CA GLY A 139 15.39 -0.41 -2.96
C GLY A 139 13.91 -0.13 -2.64
N VAL A 140 13.02 -1.10 -2.86
CA VAL A 140 11.59 -0.93 -2.61
C VAL A 140 11.34 -0.86 -1.11
N PRO A 141 10.56 0.10 -0.61
CA PRO A 141 10.18 0.14 0.80
C PRO A 141 9.36 -1.09 1.20
N ILE A 142 9.78 -1.75 2.28
CA ILE A 142 9.15 -2.95 2.82
C ILE A 142 8.96 -2.87 4.34
N GLN A 143 7.84 -3.42 4.83
CA GLN A 143 7.56 -3.49 6.25
C GLN A 143 7.26 -4.93 6.65
N PHE A 144 8.12 -5.50 7.51
CA PHE A 144 7.87 -6.79 8.13
C PHE A 144 6.82 -6.65 9.24
N HIS A 145 5.82 -7.52 9.23
CA HIS A 145 4.88 -7.70 10.32
C HIS A 145 5.10 -9.06 10.96
N SER A 146 5.08 -9.09 12.30
CA SER A 146 5.12 -10.32 13.06
C SER A 146 3.79 -11.07 12.89
N SER A 147 3.71 -11.91 11.87
CA SER A 147 2.82 -13.06 11.86
C SER A 147 3.72 -14.28 11.94
N GLN A 148 3.95 -14.85 13.12
CA GLN A 148 4.57 -16.17 13.18
C GLN A 148 3.48 -17.20 12.87
N SER A 149 3.18 -17.38 11.59
CA SER A 149 2.52 -18.59 11.12
C SER A 149 3.62 -19.55 10.68
N GLN A 150 3.58 -20.76 11.22
CA GLN A 150 4.49 -21.83 10.81
C GLN A 150 3.85 -22.55 9.62
N THR A 151 4.56 -22.58 8.50
CA THR A 151 4.14 -23.40 7.35
C THR A 151 4.93 -24.71 7.41
N PRO A 152 4.27 -25.88 7.33
CA PRO A 152 4.98 -27.15 7.20
C PRO A 152 5.73 -27.16 5.86
N ASN A 153 7.03 -27.44 5.88
CA ASN A 153 7.79 -27.78 4.69
C ASN A 153 8.41 -29.18 4.86
N ALA A 154 9.07 -29.69 3.81
CA ALA A 154 9.66 -31.02 3.80
C ALA A 154 10.77 -31.21 4.88
N GLU A 155 11.31 -30.12 5.41
CA GLU A 155 12.43 -30.09 6.37
C GLU A 155 12.02 -29.68 7.80
N GLY A 156 10.75 -29.33 8.03
CA GLY A 156 10.24 -28.88 9.33
C GLY A 156 9.25 -27.72 9.25
N GLN A 157 9.21 -26.90 10.31
CA GLN A 157 8.39 -25.70 10.39
C GLN A 157 9.27 -24.48 10.13
N THR A 158 9.06 -23.80 9.00
CA THR A 158 9.78 -22.55 8.71
C THR A 158 8.88 -21.36 9.07
N PRO A 159 9.42 -20.34 9.76
CA PRO A 159 8.64 -19.13 10.03
C PRO A 159 8.30 -18.42 8.72
N THR A 160 7.02 -18.23 8.45
CA THR A 160 6.53 -17.39 7.35
C THR A 160 6.19 -16.02 7.89
N TYR A 161 6.84 -14.97 7.38
CA TYR A 161 6.61 -13.58 7.72
C TYR A 161 5.66 -12.92 6.73
N ARG A 162 4.81 -12.02 7.23
CA ARG A 162 3.99 -11.14 6.39
C ARG A 162 4.73 -9.84 6.14
N VAL A 163 5.00 -9.51 4.89
CA VAL A 163 5.75 -8.32 4.47
C VAL A 163 4.87 -7.45 3.58
N LEU A 164 4.69 -6.19 3.94
CA LEU A 164 4.09 -5.21 3.04
C LEU A 164 5.17 -4.65 2.12
N VAL A 165 4.86 -4.54 0.83
CA VAL A 165 5.78 -4.02 -0.20
C VAL A 165 5.09 -2.90 -0.95
N ALA A 166 5.69 -1.71 -0.95
CA ALA A 166 5.15 -0.51 -1.57
C ALA A 166 5.31 -0.47 -3.10
N ALA A 167 5.01 -1.58 -3.78
CA ALA A 167 5.16 -1.69 -5.23
C ALA A 167 4.16 -2.67 -5.85
N GLU A 168 3.91 -2.49 -7.14
CA GLU A 168 3.20 -3.46 -7.96
C GLU A 168 4.14 -4.62 -8.34
N LEU A 169 3.69 -5.85 -8.07
CA LEU A 169 4.51 -7.05 -8.24
C LEU A 169 3.97 -7.94 -9.37
N PRO A 170 4.84 -8.58 -10.17
CA PRO A 170 4.44 -9.37 -11.33
C PRO A 170 3.87 -10.72 -10.90
N SER A 171 3.21 -11.44 -11.82
CA SER A 171 2.66 -12.80 -11.58
C SER A 171 3.72 -13.85 -11.83
N ARG A 172 4.83 -13.81 -11.09
CA ARG A 172 5.97 -14.70 -11.27
C ARG A 172 6.50 -15.17 -9.92
N THR A 173 7.38 -16.16 -9.91
CA THR A 173 8.11 -16.56 -8.70
C THR A 173 9.06 -15.42 -8.31
N LEU A 174 8.98 -15.01 -7.05
CA LEU A 174 9.73 -13.87 -6.52
C LEU A 174 10.60 -14.31 -5.34
N ARG A 175 11.66 -13.56 -5.10
CA ARG A 175 12.37 -13.54 -3.82
C ARG A 175 12.68 -12.09 -3.43
N LEU A 176 12.84 -11.85 -2.14
CA LEU A 176 13.27 -10.57 -1.59
C LEU A 176 14.73 -10.65 -1.16
N LYS A 177 15.49 -9.59 -1.42
CA LYS A 177 16.82 -9.37 -0.87
C LYS A 177 16.82 -8.08 -0.06
N THR A 178 16.91 -8.19 1.26
CA THR A 178 16.93 -6.99 2.11
C THR A 178 18.22 -6.20 1.91
N SER A 179 18.21 -4.92 2.31
CA SER A 179 19.42 -4.09 2.37
C SER A 179 20.55 -4.67 3.22
N ALA A 180 20.25 -5.57 4.17
CA ALA A 180 21.23 -6.32 4.95
C ALA A 180 21.78 -7.58 4.22
N GLY A 181 21.35 -7.83 2.99
CA GLY A 181 21.75 -9.00 2.19
C GLY A 181 20.98 -10.28 2.50
N VAL A 182 20.00 -10.24 3.42
CA VAL A 182 19.20 -11.42 3.79
C VAL A 182 18.18 -11.73 2.68
N LEU A 183 18.15 -12.99 2.25
CA LEU A 183 17.24 -13.47 1.22
C LEU A 183 16.00 -14.14 1.82
N TYR A 184 14.85 -13.92 1.17
CA TYR A 184 13.59 -14.56 1.51
C TYR A 184 12.88 -15.08 0.26
N TRP A 185 12.41 -16.32 0.31
CA TRP A 185 11.47 -16.86 -0.67
C TRP A 185 10.10 -16.23 -0.51
N VAL A 186 9.42 -15.90 -1.62
CA VAL A 186 8.03 -15.45 -1.59
C VAL A 186 7.11 -16.63 -1.86
N ASP A 187 6.43 -17.10 -0.82
CA ASP A 187 5.47 -18.20 -0.88
C ASP A 187 4.17 -17.80 -1.56
N ARG A 188 3.71 -16.58 -1.24
CA ARG A 188 2.42 -16.08 -1.67
C ARG A 188 2.44 -14.57 -1.82
N VAL A 189 1.87 -14.11 -2.93
CA VAL A 189 1.62 -12.69 -3.19
C VAL A 189 0.12 -12.45 -3.07
N GLU A 190 -0.28 -11.77 -2.00
CA GLU A 190 -1.62 -11.19 -1.88
C GLU A 190 -1.58 -9.80 -2.51
N ARG A 191 -2.09 -9.72 -3.73
CA ARG A 191 -2.24 -8.44 -4.41
C ARG A 191 -3.38 -7.66 -3.77
N PRO A 192 -3.18 -6.37 -3.50
CA PRO A 192 -4.28 -5.57 -3.04
C PRO A 192 -5.34 -5.55 -4.13
N GLY A 193 -6.60 -5.54 -3.69
CA GLY A 193 -7.71 -5.33 -4.60
C GLY A 193 -7.70 -3.95 -5.26
N LEU A 194 -6.77 -3.05 -4.91
CA LEU A 194 -6.74 -1.62 -5.25
C LEU A 194 -5.31 -1.17 -5.65
N PRO A 195 -5.11 -0.48 -6.79
CA PRO A 195 -3.83 0.11 -7.19
C PRO A 195 -3.29 1.10 -6.16
N GLY A 196 -1.97 1.17 -6.02
CA GLY A 196 -1.30 2.04 -5.05
C GLY A 196 -1.32 1.54 -3.60
N HIS A 197 -2.11 0.51 -3.28
CA HIS A 197 -1.92 -0.22 -2.03
C HIS A 197 -0.64 -1.07 -2.10
N PRO A 198 0.00 -1.33 -0.95
CA PRO A 198 1.12 -2.24 -0.91
C PRO A 198 0.67 -3.67 -1.24
N ALA A 199 1.52 -4.39 -1.97
CA ALA A 199 1.44 -5.83 -2.05
C ALA A 199 1.72 -6.44 -0.68
N VAL A 200 1.02 -7.53 -0.36
CA VAL A 200 1.29 -8.32 0.84
C VAL A 200 2.00 -9.59 0.40
N LEU A 201 3.23 -9.76 0.86
CA LEU A 201 4.02 -10.95 0.63
C LEU A 201 4.02 -11.82 1.89
N TYR A 202 3.95 -13.13 1.68
CA TYR A 202 4.24 -14.12 2.70
C TYR A 202 5.58 -14.74 2.32
N VAL A 203 6.56 -14.58 3.19
CA VAL A 203 7.94 -14.90 2.88
C VAL A 203 8.60 -15.73 3.97
N HIS A 204 9.55 -16.57 3.61
CA HIS A 204 10.36 -17.31 4.57
C HIS A 204 11.84 -17.19 4.24
N PRO A 205 12.74 -17.24 5.24
CA PRO A 205 14.17 -17.03 5.01
C PRO A 205 14.77 -18.17 4.18
N ILE A 206 15.68 -17.83 3.28
CA ILE A 206 16.49 -18.83 2.56
C ILE A 206 17.65 -19.22 3.46
N THR A 207 17.62 -20.45 3.97
CA THR A 207 18.63 -20.96 4.93
C THR A 207 19.83 -21.66 4.27
N GLN A 208 19.90 -21.73 2.93
CA GLN A 208 21.02 -22.36 2.21
C GLN A 208 21.44 -21.53 0.99
N ASP A 209 22.75 -21.31 0.86
CA ASP A 209 23.38 -20.88 -0.39
C ASP A 209 23.19 -22.02 -1.41
N VAL A 210 22.22 -21.87 -2.29
CA VAL A 210 22.16 -22.64 -3.53
C VAL A 210 23.17 -21.98 -4.47
N SER A 211 24.44 -22.37 -4.31
CA SER A 211 25.53 -22.10 -5.26
C SER A 211 25.31 -22.83 -6.57
#